data_AF-A0A971E3I3-F1
#
_entry.id   AF-A0A971E3I3-F1
#
_cell.length_a   1.000
_cell.length_b   1.000
_cell.length_c   1.000
_cell.angle_alpha   90.00
_cell.angle_beta   90.00
_cell.angle_gamma   90.00
#
_symmetry.space_group_name_H-M   'P 1'
#
loop_
_entity.id
_entity.type
_entity.pdbx_description
1 polymer ?
#
loop_
_entity_poly.entity_id
_entity_poly.type
_entity_poly.pdbx_seq_one_letter_code
_entity_poly.pdbx_strand_id
1 'polypeptide(L)'
;MSFDINTVIADMLTAIKGSVDKDWKEVKSASAQFLERDKSRMEMIATFRISGELSQEDFESKIEDQKMIIEAELNALAVISKAMAQNAANAAIDILEKAVIGTIKAAL
;
A
#
# COMPACT_ATOMS: atom_id res chain seq x y z
N MET A 1 12.83 14.98 1.68
CA MET A 1 13.31 13.59 1.45
C MET A 1 12.81 13.15 0.08
N SER A 2 13.58 12.38 -0.67
CA SER A 2 13.08 11.79 -1.93
C SER A 2 12.14 10.64 -1.59
N PHE A 3 10.99 10.57 -2.26
CA PHE A 3 10.11 9.41 -2.20
C PHE A 3 10.84 8.20 -2.82
N ASP A 4 10.88 7.08 -2.09
CA ASP A 4 11.43 5.81 -2.58
C ASP A 4 10.38 4.72 -2.46
N ILE A 5 9.82 4.33 -3.60
CA ILE A 5 8.78 3.30 -3.65
C ILE A 5 9.27 1.94 -3.12
N ASN A 6 10.56 1.60 -3.27
CA ASN A 6 11.05 0.30 -2.83
C ASN A 6 10.98 0.16 -1.31
N THR A 7 11.40 1.22 -0.60
CA THR A 7 11.28 1.31 0.85
C THR A 7 9.83 1.26 1.28
N VAL A 8 8.95 2.02 0.61
CA VAL A 8 7.50 2.02 0.91
C VAL A 8 6.90 0.62 0.76
N ILE A 9 7.22 -0.11 -0.31
CA ILE A 9 6.72 -1.47 -0.54
C ILE A 9 7.21 -2.44 0.54
N ALA A 10 8.47 -2.32 0.97
CA ALA A 10 9.01 -3.15 2.06
C ALA A 10 8.29 -2.87 3.39
N ASP A 11 7.98 -1.61 3.67
CA ASP A 11 7.25 -1.20 4.88
C ASP A 11 5.78 -1.64 4.82
N MET A 12 5.13 -1.53 3.65
CA MET A 12 3.79 -2.07 3.40
C MET A 12 3.74 -3.57 3.65
N LEU A 13 4.72 -4.32 3.16
CA LEU A 13 4.81 -5.76 3.38
C LEU A 13 4.96 -6.09 4.87
N THR A 14 5.71 -5.27 5.61
CA THR A 14 5.86 -5.38 7.06
C THR A 14 4.55 -5.07 7.80
N ALA A 15 3.78 -4.09 7.33
CA ALA A 15 2.47 -3.75 7.87
C ALA A 15 1.44 -4.87 7.64
N ILE A 16 1.44 -5.46 6.44
CA ILE A 16 0.61 -6.64 6.13
C ILE A 16 0.94 -7.79 7.08
N LYS A 17 2.24 -8.10 7.26
CA LYS A 17 2.69 -9.13 8.21
C LYS A 17 2.08 -8.92 9.59
N GLY A 18 2.08 -7.70 10.11
CA GLY A 18 1.49 -7.39 11.42
C GLY A 18 0.01 -7.76 11.53
N SER A 19 -0.73 -7.75 10.42
CA SER A 19 -2.15 -8.08 10.35
C SER A 19 -2.43 -9.58 10.16
N VAL A 20 -1.44 -10.35 9.72
CA VAL A 20 -1.57 -11.79 9.37
C VAL A 20 -0.49 -12.66 10.00
N ASP A 21 0.11 -12.22 11.11
CA ASP A 21 1.36 -12.77 11.66
C ASP A 21 1.34 -14.31 11.85
N LYS A 22 0.18 -14.87 12.21
CA LYS A 22 -0.01 -16.32 12.39
C LYS A 22 0.13 -17.13 11.10
N ASP A 23 -0.30 -16.58 9.98
CA ASP A 23 -0.35 -17.21 8.65
C ASP A 23 0.73 -16.61 7.72
N TRP A 24 1.67 -15.87 8.29
CA TRP A 24 2.63 -15.08 7.52
C TRP A 24 3.51 -15.93 6.60
N LYS A 25 3.90 -17.14 7.03
CA LYS A 25 4.77 -18.00 6.22
C LYS A 25 4.10 -18.45 4.94
N GLU A 26 2.79 -18.65 5.00
CA GLU A 26 1.93 -19.13 3.93
C GLU A 26 1.61 -18.01 2.94
N VAL A 27 1.42 -16.78 3.44
CA VAL A 27 0.95 -15.65 2.61
C VAL A 27 2.05 -14.72 2.13
N LYS A 28 3.22 -14.70 2.79
CA LYS A 28 4.32 -13.75 2.50
C LYS A 28 4.67 -13.62 1.02
N SER A 29 4.84 -14.75 0.32
CA SER A 29 5.25 -14.75 -1.09
C SER A 29 4.19 -14.11 -1.98
N ALA A 30 2.91 -14.48 -1.76
CA ALA A 30 1.80 -13.92 -2.52
C ALA A 30 1.61 -12.42 -2.21
N SER A 31 1.63 -12.04 -0.93
CA SER A 31 1.54 -10.63 -0.53
C SER A 31 2.67 -9.78 -1.13
N ALA A 32 3.90 -10.30 -1.17
CA ALA A 32 5.03 -9.60 -1.80
C ALA A 32 4.84 -9.46 -3.32
N GLN A 33 4.36 -10.51 -4.00
CA GLN A 33 4.09 -10.46 -5.44
C GLN A 33 2.97 -9.48 -5.79
N PHE A 34 1.92 -9.40 -4.97
CA PHE A 34 0.83 -8.44 -5.13
C PHE A 34 1.33 -7.00 -5.05
N LEU A 35 2.08 -6.67 -3.99
CA LEU A 35 2.66 -5.34 -3.85
C LEU A 35 3.64 -5.00 -4.98
N GLU A 36 4.48 -5.95 -5.40
CA GLU A 36 5.43 -5.71 -6.50
C GLU A 36 4.71 -5.51 -7.84
N ARG A 37 3.62 -6.25 -8.10
CA ARG A 37 2.79 -6.05 -9.30
C ARG A 37 2.18 -4.65 -9.34
N ASP A 38 1.74 -4.16 -8.19
CA ASP A 38 1.04 -2.88 -8.08
C ASP A 38 1.98 -1.67 -7.88
N LYS A 39 3.26 -1.94 -7.66
CA LYS A 39 4.31 -0.95 -7.40
C LYS A 39 4.32 0.21 -8.39
N SER A 40 4.34 -0.06 -9.70
CA SER A 40 4.39 1.00 -10.71
C SER A 40 3.14 1.88 -10.68
N ARG A 41 1.98 1.31 -10.33
CA ARG A 41 0.73 2.08 -10.19
C ARG A 41 0.78 2.98 -8.95
N MET A 42 1.24 2.46 -7.82
CA MET A 42 1.40 3.23 -6.59
C MET A 42 2.47 4.33 -6.73
N GLU A 43 3.58 4.04 -7.41
CA GLU A 43 4.64 5.01 -7.70
C GLU A 43 4.13 6.16 -8.57
N MET A 44 3.32 5.86 -9.58
CA MET A 44 2.69 6.87 -10.44
C MET A 44 1.74 7.77 -9.64
N ILE A 45 0.84 7.19 -8.85
CA ILE A 45 -0.10 7.95 -8.00
C ILE A 45 0.67 8.87 -7.04
N ALA A 46 1.69 8.33 -6.37
CA ALA A 46 2.53 9.09 -5.46
C ALA A 46 3.27 10.23 -6.17
N THR A 47 3.88 9.95 -7.32
CA THR A 47 4.64 10.93 -8.10
C THR A 47 3.76 12.09 -8.53
N PHE A 48 2.57 11.82 -9.10
CA PHE A 48 1.65 12.88 -9.51
C PHE A 48 1.11 13.69 -8.34
N ARG A 49 0.89 13.04 -7.18
CA ARG A 49 0.47 13.78 -5.99
C ARG A 49 1.58 14.68 -5.45
N ILE A 50 2.83 14.22 -5.47
CA ILE A 50 4.01 14.97 -5.03
C ILE A 50 4.31 16.13 -5.99
N SER A 51 4.20 15.92 -7.31
CA SER A 51 4.43 16.96 -8.32
C SER A 51 3.30 17.99 -8.38
N GLY A 52 2.14 17.69 -7.78
CA GLY A 52 0.95 18.54 -7.82
C GLY A 52 0.09 18.35 -9.07
N GLU A 53 0.40 17.38 -9.92
CA GLU A 53 -0.41 16.97 -11.09
C GLU A 53 -1.70 16.26 -10.67
N LEU A 54 -1.72 15.65 -9.48
CA LEU A 54 -2.90 15.02 -8.88
C LEU A 54 -3.40 15.86 -7.70
N SER A 55 -4.68 16.22 -7.73
CA SER A 55 -5.34 16.91 -6.61
C SER A 55 -5.41 16.01 -5.37
N GLN A 56 -5.67 16.60 -4.20
CA GLN A 56 -5.85 15.82 -2.98
C GLN A 56 -7.06 14.88 -3.07
N GLU A 57 -8.19 15.37 -3.60
CA GLU A 57 -9.41 14.59 -3.77
C GLU A 57 -9.21 13.41 -4.73
N ASP A 58 -8.55 13.66 -5.86
CA ASP A 58 -8.23 12.59 -6.82
C ASP A 58 -7.24 11.58 -6.23
N PHE A 59 -6.27 12.03 -5.43
CA PHE A 59 -5.35 11.15 -4.73
C PHE A 59 -6.07 10.24 -3.75
N GLU A 60 -6.94 10.78 -2.90
CA GLU A 60 -7.74 10.00 -1.94
C GLU A 60 -8.60 8.96 -2.66
N SER A 61 -9.25 9.35 -3.77
CA SER A 61 -10.03 8.44 -4.62
C SER A 61 -9.16 7.29 -5.18
N LYS A 62 -7.99 7.60 -5.74
CA LYS A 62 -7.08 6.59 -6.30
C LYS A 62 -6.46 5.67 -5.25
N ILE A 63 -6.21 6.19 -4.06
CA ILE A 63 -5.71 5.40 -2.94
C ILE A 63 -6.80 4.46 -2.41
N GLU A 64 -8.05 4.91 -2.35
CA GLU A 64 -9.15 4.03 -1.95
C GLU A 64 -9.38 2.91 -2.97
N ASP A 65 -9.30 3.20 -4.28
CA ASP A 65 -9.29 2.18 -5.33
C ASP A 65 -8.15 1.17 -5.11
N GLN A 66 -6.94 1.65 -4.82
CA GLN A 66 -5.78 0.81 -4.57
C GLN A 66 -5.96 -0.07 -3.32
N LYS A 67 -6.62 0.46 -2.29
CA LYS A 67 -6.95 -0.29 -1.08
C LYS A 67 -7.90 -1.44 -1.37
N MET A 68 -8.95 -1.19 -2.15
CA MET A 68 -9.91 -2.22 -2.56
C MET A 68 -9.23 -3.34 -3.36
N ILE A 69 -8.27 -2.98 -4.22
CA ILE A 69 -7.49 -3.96 -4.99
C ILE A 69 -6.66 -4.86 -4.05
N ILE A 70 -5.89 -4.26 -3.13
CA ILE A 70 -5.08 -5.02 -2.16
C ILE A 70 -5.96 -5.89 -1.26
N GLU A 71 -7.11 -5.37 -0.80
CA GLU A 71 -8.08 -6.15 -0.02
C GLU A 71 -8.58 -7.36 -0.82
N ALA A 72 -8.95 -7.19 -2.08
CA ALA A 72 -9.42 -8.27 -2.93
C ALA A 72 -8.33 -9.35 -3.17
N GLU A 73 -7.09 -8.91 -3.38
CA GLU A 73 -5.94 -9.79 -3.56
C GLU A 73 -5.63 -10.62 -2.30
N LEU A 74 -5.61 -9.98 -1.14
CA LEU A 74 -5.38 -10.67 0.13
C LEU A 74 -6.54 -11.60 0.48
N ASN A 75 -7.79 -11.20 0.20
CA ASN A 75 -8.97 -12.05 0.35
C ASN A 75 -8.93 -13.31 -0.52
N ALA A 76 -8.23 -13.27 -1.66
CA ALA A 76 -8.08 -14.44 -2.52
C ALA A 76 -7.16 -15.52 -1.89
N LEU A 77 -6.42 -15.21 -0.82
CA LEU A 77 -5.60 -16.17 -0.10
C LEU A 77 -6.48 -16.96 0.88
N ALA A 78 -6.59 -18.28 0.66
CA ALA A 78 -7.53 -19.16 1.35
C ALA A 78 -7.44 -19.16 2.89
N VAL A 79 -6.31 -18.71 3.46
CA VAL A 79 -6.08 -18.64 4.91
C VAL A 79 -6.37 -17.25 5.51
N ILE A 80 -6.59 -16.23 4.67
CA ILE A 80 -6.88 -14.87 5.11
C ILE A 80 -8.39 -14.69 5.21
N SER A 81 -8.87 -14.40 6.42
CA SER A 81 -10.27 -13.99 6.62
C SER A 81 -10.51 -12.58 6.06
N LYS A 82 -11.76 -12.25 5.73
CA LYS A 82 -12.13 -10.91 5.26
C LYS A 82 -11.64 -9.78 6.16
N ALA A 83 -11.79 -9.94 7.47
CA ALA A 83 -11.33 -8.95 8.45
C ALA A 83 -9.80 -8.78 8.44
N MET A 84 -9.05 -9.87 8.22
CA MET A 84 -7.59 -9.83 8.11
C MET A 84 -7.15 -9.13 6.83
N ALA A 85 -7.79 -9.42 5.69
CA ALA A 85 -7.50 -8.73 4.43
C ALA A 85 -7.76 -7.23 4.52
N GLN A 86 -8.88 -6.83 5.12
CA GLN A 86 -9.23 -5.43 5.36
C GLN A 86 -8.18 -4.72 6.21
N ASN A 87 -7.83 -5.32 7.35
CA ASN A 87 -6.82 -4.75 8.25
C ASN A 87 -5.46 -4.62 7.57
N ALA A 88 -5.05 -5.64 6.81
CA ALA A 88 -3.80 -5.65 6.08
C ALA A 88 -3.77 -4.58 4.96
N ALA A 89 -4.86 -4.43 4.19
CA ALA A 89 -4.97 -3.42 3.15
C ALA A 89 -4.92 -2.00 3.75
N ASN A 90 -5.68 -1.75 4.82
CA ASN A 90 -5.65 -0.47 5.54
C ASN A 90 -4.23 -0.15 6.06
N ALA A 91 -3.57 -1.13 6.70
CA ALA A 91 -2.24 -0.93 7.25
C ALA A 91 -1.19 -0.66 6.15
N ALA A 92 -1.29 -1.34 5.01
CA ALA A 92 -0.42 -1.10 3.87
C ALA A 92 -0.63 0.30 3.28
N ILE A 93 -1.88 0.70 3.05
CA ILE A 93 -2.20 1.99 2.45
C ILE A 93 -1.80 3.16 3.36
N ASP A 94 -1.98 3.04 4.67
CA ASP A 94 -1.54 4.06 5.64
C ASP A 94 -0.02 4.34 5.55
N ILE A 95 0.81 3.33 5.25
CA ILE A 95 2.24 3.52 5.01
C ILE A 95 2.49 4.35 3.74
N LEU A 96 1.81 4.03 2.64
CA LEU A 96 1.93 4.77 1.39
C LEU A 96 1.51 6.24 1.55
N GLU A 97 0.35 6.48 2.17
CA GLU A 97 -0.16 7.82 2.43
C GLU A 97 0.81 8.64 3.30
N LYS A 98 1.30 8.06 4.39
CA LYS A 98 2.28 8.72 5.28
C LYS A 98 3.57 9.07 4.54
N ALA A 99 4.06 8.19 3.66
CA ALA A 99 5.26 8.44 2.87
C ALA A 99 5.07 9.62 1.89
N VAL A 100 3.91 9.67 1.21
CA VAL A 100 3.56 10.77 0.29
C VAL A 100 3.44 12.09 1.05
N ILE A 101 2.65 12.12 2.13
CA ILE A 101 2.42 13.33 2.93
C ILE A 101 3.72 13.82 3.58
N GLY A 102 4.54 12.90 4.11
CA GLY A 102 5.83 13.21 4.69
C GLY A 102 6.79 13.84 3.68
N THR A 103 6.77 13.35 2.44
CA THR A 103 7.58 13.90 1.34
C THR A 103 7.16 15.32 0.99
N ILE A 104 5.86 15.57 0.83
CA ILE A 104 5.32 16.90 0.52
C ILE A 104 5.69 17.90 1.62
N LYS A 105 5.49 17.54 2.89
CA LYS A 105 5.81 18.42 4.03
C LYS A 105 7.31 18.77 4.10
N ALA A 106 8.18 17.86 3.69
CA ALA A 106 9.63 18.10 3.68
C ALA A 106 10.11 18.91 2.46
N ALA A 107 9.25 19.18 1.48
CA ALA A 107 9.54 19.98 0.30
C ALA A 107 9.03 21.43 0.39
N LEU A 108 8.25 21.75 1.45
CA LEU A 108 7.78 23.09 1.81
C LEU A 108 8.73 23.74 2.83
#